data_AF-A0A7L3S5E6-F1
#
_entry.id   AF-A0A7L3S5E6-F1
#
_cell.length_a   1.000
_cell.length_b   1.000
_cell.length_c   1.000
_cell.angle_alpha   90.00
_cell.angle_beta   90.00
_cell.angle_gamma   90.00
#
_symmetry.space_group_name_H-M   'P 1'
#
loop_
_entity.id
_entity.type
_entity.pdbx_description
1 polymer ?
#
loop_
_entity_poly.entity_id
_entity_poly.type
_entity_poly.pdbx_seq_one_letter_code
_entity_poly.pdbx_strand_id
1 'polypeptide(L)'
;EGTGPIWLDDVRCQGNESSLLGCPASPWGLTNCQHREDAAVVCAGSRDGGPFQLRLVGGPGRCAGRLEVNHAGQWGTVCDDGWSGTNAAVVCRELSCGMAATVGDLPRGRPRFGPGAGRIWLDDVRCQGQERTLRDCAHRTWGRHDCTHQEDVGVVCQVWDHPPAAMGHPGWPVRAGSRH
;
A
#
# COMPACT_ATOMS: atom_id res chain seq x y z
N GLU A 1 -8.46 -7.25 12.77
CA GLU A 1 -8.68 -8.65 13.13
C GLU A 1 -7.66 -9.48 12.38
N GLY A 2 -6.82 -10.20 13.12
CA GLY A 2 -5.82 -11.11 12.58
C GLY A 2 -6.41 -12.47 12.20
N THR A 3 -5.54 -13.37 11.78
CA THR A 3 -5.89 -14.77 11.43
C THR A 3 -4.78 -15.69 11.91
N GLY A 4 -5.13 -16.89 12.41
CA GLY A 4 -4.18 -17.92 12.80
C GLY A 4 -4.09 -18.11 14.32
N PRO A 5 -2.97 -18.62 14.85
CA PRO A 5 -2.83 -18.84 16.29
C PRO A 5 -2.73 -17.52 17.06
N ILE A 6 -3.41 -17.45 18.22
CA ILE A 6 -3.25 -16.40 19.22
C ILE A 6 -2.24 -16.90 20.25
N TRP A 7 -1.13 -16.18 20.41
CA TRP A 7 0.02 -16.67 21.17
C TRP A 7 0.07 -16.20 22.61
N LEU A 8 -0.41 -14.98 22.87
CA LEU A 8 -0.28 -14.29 24.15
C LEU A 8 -1.65 -13.85 24.65
N ASP A 9 -1.86 -14.01 25.95
CA ASP A 9 -3.09 -13.67 26.67
C ASP A 9 -2.71 -13.15 28.07
N ASP A 10 -3.53 -12.27 28.63
CA ASP A 10 -3.35 -11.68 29.96
C ASP A 10 -1.94 -11.11 30.21
N VAL A 11 -1.36 -10.42 29.22
CA VAL A 11 -0.02 -9.83 29.33
C VAL A 11 -0.02 -8.70 30.35
N ARG A 12 0.85 -8.80 31.36
CA ARG A 12 0.98 -7.83 32.48
C ARG A 12 2.43 -7.41 32.66
N CYS A 13 2.85 -6.39 31.93
CA CYS A 13 4.19 -5.81 32.05
C CYS A 13 4.31 -4.88 33.27
N GLN A 14 5.50 -4.82 33.87
CA GLN A 14 5.89 -3.85 34.90
C GLN A 14 6.36 -2.52 34.31
N GLY A 15 6.79 -2.53 33.03
CA GLY A 15 7.22 -1.36 32.27
C GLY A 15 8.73 -1.16 32.20
N ASN A 16 9.52 -2.10 32.70
CA ASN A 16 10.99 -2.09 32.64
C ASN A 16 11.56 -3.27 31.83
N GLU A 17 10.69 -4.13 31.30
CA GLU A 17 11.06 -5.22 30.40
C GLU A 17 11.59 -4.68 29.07
N SER A 18 12.60 -5.33 28.52
CA SER A 18 13.16 -4.97 27.20
C SER A 18 12.35 -5.50 26.01
N SER A 19 11.40 -6.40 26.27
CA SER A 19 10.51 -6.98 25.25
C SER A 19 9.22 -7.50 25.87
N LEU A 20 8.18 -7.63 25.04
CA LEU A 20 6.87 -8.15 25.44
C LEU A 20 6.93 -9.63 25.89
N LEU A 21 7.95 -10.39 25.45
CA LEU A 21 8.19 -11.77 25.88
C LEU A 21 8.73 -11.86 27.32
N GLY A 22 9.26 -10.76 27.84
CA GLY A 22 9.72 -10.66 29.23
C GLY A 22 8.59 -10.38 30.23
N CYS A 23 7.40 -10.04 29.75
CA CYS A 23 6.27 -9.73 30.61
C CYS A 23 5.59 -11.03 31.10
N PRO A 24 5.15 -11.08 32.36
CA PRO A 24 4.21 -12.09 32.84
C PRO A 24 2.99 -12.19 31.92
N ALA A 25 2.64 -13.40 31.51
CA ALA A 25 1.50 -13.70 30.64
C ALA A 25 0.99 -15.12 30.89
N SER A 26 -0.19 -15.45 30.37
CA SER A 26 -0.67 -16.83 30.31
C SER A 26 0.26 -17.72 29.47
N PRO A 27 0.27 -19.05 29.70
CA PRO A 27 1.10 -19.96 28.91
C PRO A 27 0.84 -19.82 27.40
N TRP A 28 1.90 -19.93 26.61
CA TRP A 28 1.85 -19.69 25.17
C TRP A 28 0.85 -20.59 24.45
N GLY A 29 0.00 -19.97 23.63
CA GLY A 29 -1.04 -20.67 22.86
C GLY A 29 -2.21 -21.21 23.69
N LEU A 30 -2.22 -20.99 25.01
CA LEU A 30 -3.36 -21.25 25.88
C LEU A 30 -4.06 -19.92 26.18
N THR A 31 -5.10 -19.64 25.41
CA THR A 31 -5.86 -18.39 25.48
C THR A 31 -7.36 -18.65 25.42
N ASN A 32 -8.14 -17.75 26.00
CA ASN A 32 -9.59 -17.69 25.82
C ASN A 32 -10.03 -16.59 24.82
N CYS A 33 -9.07 -15.87 24.23
CA CYS A 33 -9.30 -14.80 23.29
C CYS A 33 -9.66 -15.32 21.90
N GLN A 34 -10.30 -14.45 21.12
CA GLN A 34 -10.58 -14.60 19.69
C GLN A 34 -10.04 -13.38 18.94
N HIS A 35 -9.88 -13.45 17.62
CA HIS A 35 -9.20 -12.38 16.87
C HIS A 35 -9.89 -11.01 16.94
N ARG A 36 -11.19 -10.96 17.25
CA ARG A 36 -11.87 -9.69 17.58
C ARG A 36 -11.29 -8.96 18.81
N GLU A 37 -10.49 -9.66 19.62
CA GLU A 37 -9.79 -9.17 20.82
C GLU A 37 -8.28 -8.95 20.56
N ASP A 38 -7.82 -9.04 19.31
CA ASP A 38 -6.42 -8.78 18.97
C ASP A 38 -6.00 -7.36 19.39
N ALA A 39 -4.99 -7.27 20.24
CA ALA A 39 -4.48 -6.01 20.75
C ALA A 39 -3.57 -5.29 19.74
N ALA A 40 -3.67 -3.96 19.70
CA ALA A 40 -2.78 -3.09 18.92
C ALA A 40 -2.29 -1.92 19.78
N VAL A 41 -1.13 -1.36 19.44
CA VAL A 41 -0.53 -0.22 20.16
C VAL A 41 -0.21 0.92 19.20
N VAL A 42 -0.31 2.16 19.70
CA VAL A 42 0.14 3.38 19.02
C VAL A 42 1.20 4.04 19.89
N CYS A 43 2.41 4.23 19.35
CA CYS A 43 3.54 4.74 20.11
C CYS A 43 3.64 6.27 20.05
N ALA A 44 4.06 6.90 21.16
CA ALA A 44 4.22 8.34 21.27
C ALA A 44 5.38 8.94 20.45
N GLY A 45 6.16 8.16 19.70
CA GLY A 45 7.07 8.67 18.67
C GLY A 45 6.33 9.15 17.40
N SER A 46 5.03 8.87 17.32
CA SER A 46 4.12 9.29 16.26
C SER A 46 3.45 10.64 16.55
N ARG A 47 4.18 11.60 17.14
CA ARG A 47 3.65 12.87 17.69
C ARG A 47 3.01 13.84 16.70
N ASP A 48 2.83 13.45 15.44
CA ASP A 48 2.03 14.18 14.46
C ASP A 48 1.08 13.22 13.73
N GLY A 49 0.14 12.63 14.49
CA GLY A 49 -1.00 11.93 13.90
C GLY A 49 -0.73 10.54 13.32
N GLY A 50 0.02 9.70 14.04
CA GLY A 50 0.25 8.32 13.63
C GLY A 50 1.37 8.16 12.59
N PRO A 51 1.84 6.93 12.33
CA PRO A 51 2.78 6.70 11.24
C PRO A 51 2.12 7.08 9.91
N PHE A 52 2.91 7.61 8.97
CA PHE A 52 2.47 7.74 7.58
C PHE A 52 2.01 6.37 7.10
N GLN A 53 0.77 6.31 6.61
CA GLN A 53 0.14 5.09 6.13
C GLN A 53 -0.48 5.36 4.78
N LEU A 54 -0.61 4.30 3.98
CA LEU A 54 -1.34 4.35 2.74
C LEU A 54 -2.35 3.21 2.65
N ARG A 55 -3.38 3.41 1.84
CA ARG A 55 -4.38 2.39 1.53
C ARG A 55 -4.92 2.60 0.12
N LEU A 56 -5.44 1.52 -0.45
CA LEU A 56 -6.17 1.54 -1.72
C LEU A 56 -7.65 1.29 -1.45
N VAL A 57 -8.52 2.22 -1.87
CA VAL A 57 -9.96 2.21 -1.58
C VAL A 57 -10.79 2.04 -2.85
N GLY A 58 -11.91 1.33 -2.77
CA GLY A 58 -12.87 1.24 -3.87
C GLY A 58 -12.48 0.30 -5.02
N GLY A 59 -11.38 -0.44 -4.89
CA GLY A 59 -11.03 -1.52 -5.81
C GLY A 59 -11.29 -2.92 -5.25
N PRO A 60 -11.00 -3.98 -6.03
CA PRO A 60 -11.35 -5.37 -5.72
C PRO A 60 -10.56 -6.01 -4.55
N GLY A 61 -9.60 -5.29 -3.96
CA GLY A 61 -8.82 -5.78 -2.84
C GLY A 61 -7.72 -4.80 -2.42
N ARG A 62 -6.89 -5.19 -1.44
CA ARG A 62 -5.85 -4.31 -0.86
C ARG A 62 -4.78 -3.79 -1.85
N CYS A 63 -4.68 -4.41 -3.03
CA CYS A 63 -3.68 -4.11 -4.05
C CYS A 63 -4.25 -3.33 -5.25
N ALA A 64 -5.50 -2.88 -5.19
CA ALA A 64 -6.11 -2.09 -6.25
C ALA A 64 -7.13 -1.10 -5.68
N GLY A 65 -7.08 0.17 -6.09
CA GLY A 65 -8.01 1.19 -5.61
C GLY A 65 -7.50 2.61 -5.78
N ARG A 66 -8.31 3.58 -5.37
CA ARG A 66 -7.90 4.97 -5.19
C ARG A 66 -6.86 5.05 -4.07
N LEU A 67 -5.78 5.78 -4.31
CA LEU A 67 -4.71 5.97 -3.35
C LEU A 67 -5.11 7.03 -2.32
N GLU A 68 -5.09 6.62 -1.05
CA GLU A 68 -5.26 7.52 0.09
C GLU A 68 -4.07 7.38 1.03
N VAL A 69 -3.65 8.51 1.61
CA VAL A 69 -2.55 8.61 2.57
C VAL A 69 -3.05 9.20 3.89
N ASN A 70 -2.50 8.71 4.99
CA ASN A 70 -2.70 9.30 6.32
C ASN A 70 -1.52 10.22 6.61
N HIS A 71 -1.84 11.51 6.82
CA HIS A 71 -0.89 12.51 7.27
C HIS A 71 -1.53 13.29 8.42
N ALA A 72 -0.80 13.48 9.52
CA ALA A 72 -1.31 14.16 10.71
C ALA A 72 -2.65 13.59 11.23
N GLY A 73 -2.83 12.27 11.13
CA GLY A 73 -3.98 11.55 11.68
C GLY A 73 -5.23 11.61 10.81
N GLN A 74 -5.14 12.22 9.62
CA GLN A 74 -6.26 12.39 8.72
C GLN A 74 -5.97 11.73 7.37
N TRP A 75 -6.94 10.96 6.89
CA TRP A 75 -6.91 10.40 5.55
C TRP A 75 -7.23 11.46 4.51
N GLY A 76 -6.50 11.42 3.39
CA GLY A 76 -6.72 12.25 2.23
C GLY A 76 -6.18 11.60 0.96
N THR A 77 -6.47 12.19 -0.18
CA THR A 77 -6.16 11.64 -1.50
C THR A 77 -4.85 12.18 -2.08
N VAL A 78 -4.47 11.68 -3.25
CA VAL A 78 -3.25 12.06 -3.98
C VAL A 78 -3.64 12.46 -5.40
N CYS A 79 -3.17 13.62 -5.87
CA CYS A 79 -3.40 14.10 -7.22
C CYS A 79 -2.57 13.34 -8.26
N ASP A 80 -3.09 13.19 -9.48
CA ASP A 80 -2.47 12.50 -10.63
C ASP A 80 -1.42 13.33 -11.37
N ASP A 81 -1.28 14.62 -11.04
CA ASP A 81 -0.22 15.45 -11.56
C ASP A 81 1.18 14.91 -11.19
N GLY A 82 2.00 14.70 -12.22
CA GLY A 82 3.33 14.10 -12.08
C GLY A 82 3.31 12.59 -11.81
N TRP A 83 2.14 11.95 -11.79
CA TRP A 83 2.02 10.53 -11.49
C TRP A 83 2.59 9.67 -12.61
N SER A 84 3.25 8.57 -12.22
CA SER A 84 3.97 7.70 -13.14
C SER A 84 3.99 6.24 -12.66
N GLY A 85 4.40 5.33 -13.55
CA GLY A 85 4.62 3.92 -13.18
C GLY A 85 5.66 3.75 -12.07
N THR A 86 6.65 4.64 -11.99
CA THR A 86 7.66 4.65 -10.91
C THR A 86 7.04 4.98 -9.56
N ASN A 87 6.12 5.96 -9.50
CA ASN A 87 5.40 6.30 -8.29
C ASN A 87 4.56 5.11 -7.81
N ALA A 88 3.85 4.50 -8.75
CA ALA A 88 2.99 3.36 -8.47
C ALA A 88 3.80 2.13 -8.01
N ALA A 89 5.01 1.91 -8.53
CA ALA A 89 5.91 0.86 -8.05
C ALA A 89 6.34 1.07 -6.59
N VAL A 90 6.60 2.32 -6.16
CA VAL A 90 6.88 2.65 -4.75
C VAL A 90 5.68 2.29 -3.87
N VAL A 91 4.47 2.70 -4.27
CA VAL A 91 3.22 2.37 -3.54
C VAL A 91 3.02 0.85 -3.44
N CYS A 92 3.19 0.12 -4.54
CA CYS A 92 3.00 -1.33 -4.54
C CYS A 92 4.02 -2.07 -3.67
N ARG A 93 5.26 -1.56 -3.61
CA ARG A 93 6.28 -2.08 -2.69
C ARG A 93 5.94 -1.77 -1.24
N GLU A 94 5.53 -0.54 -0.93
CA GLU A 94 5.13 -0.11 0.42
C GLU A 94 3.93 -0.93 0.92
N LEU A 95 2.97 -1.24 0.05
CA LEU A 95 1.83 -2.12 0.34
C LEU A 95 2.18 -3.60 0.43
N SER A 96 3.38 -4.02 0.06
CA SER A 96 3.74 -5.43 -0.14
C SER A 96 2.81 -6.16 -1.13
N CYS A 97 2.49 -5.50 -2.25
CA CYS A 97 1.60 -5.96 -3.31
C CYS A 97 2.33 -6.34 -4.62
N GLY A 98 3.67 -6.30 -4.65
CA GLY A 98 4.48 -6.55 -5.85
C GLY A 98 5.13 -5.29 -6.40
N MET A 99 5.74 -5.39 -7.60
CA MET A 99 6.49 -4.27 -8.22
C MET A 99 5.80 -3.67 -9.44
N ALA A 100 4.99 -4.44 -10.18
CA ALA A 100 4.35 -3.93 -11.37
C ALA A 100 3.07 -3.19 -10.98
N ALA A 101 2.89 -2.00 -11.51
CA ALA A 101 1.66 -1.24 -11.35
C ALA A 101 1.17 -0.80 -12.73
N THR A 102 -0.14 -0.93 -12.97
CA THR A 102 -0.75 -0.15 -14.04
C THR A 102 -1.15 1.18 -13.45
N VAL A 103 -0.67 2.25 -14.06
CA VAL A 103 -1.16 3.58 -13.73
C VAL A 103 -2.60 3.65 -14.19
N GLY A 104 -3.50 4.03 -13.29
CA GLY A 104 -4.87 4.36 -13.65
C GLY A 104 -4.94 5.67 -14.44
N ASP A 105 -4.13 5.83 -15.49
CA ASP A 105 -4.19 6.96 -16.42
C ASP A 105 -5.41 6.75 -17.32
N LEU A 106 -6.59 7.02 -16.76
CA LEU A 106 -7.78 7.25 -17.57
C LEU A 106 -7.70 8.69 -18.12
N PRO A 107 -8.45 9.01 -19.20
CA PRO A 107 -8.61 10.38 -19.65
C PRO A 107 -8.98 11.29 -18.47
N ARG A 108 -8.28 12.43 -18.34
CA ARG A 108 -8.47 13.40 -17.24
C ARG A 108 -9.96 13.57 -16.92
N GLY A 109 -10.30 13.51 -15.63
CA GLY A 109 -11.65 13.77 -15.14
C GLY A 109 -12.55 12.55 -14.90
N ARG A 110 -12.00 11.32 -14.89
CA ARG A 110 -12.75 10.11 -14.47
C ARG A 110 -11.87 9.14 -13.68
N PRO A 111 -11.78 9.27 -12.34
CA PRO A 111 -10.99 8.36 -11.53
C PRO A 111 -11.58 6.93 -11.58
N ARG A 112 -10.74 5.93 -11.89
CA ARG A 112 -11.14 4.52 -12.09
C ARG A 112 -11.85 3.91 -10.88
N PHE A 113 -11.51 4.36 -9.68
CA PHE A 113 -12.03 3.86 -8.40
C PHE A 113 -12.96 4.86 -7.71
N GLY A 114 -13.50 5.80 -8.48
CA GLY A 114 -14.32 6.91 -8.01
C GLY A 114 -13.50 8.00 -7.32
N PRO A 115 -14.02 9.24 -7.30
CA PRO A 115 -13.39 10.35 -6.62
C PRO A 115 -13.35 10.07 -5.11
N GLY A 116 -12.31 10.55 -4.45
CA GLY A 116 -12.29 10.62 -2.99
C GLY A 116 -13.04 11.83 -2.48
N ALA A 117 -12.80 12.13 -1.20
CA ALA A 117 -13.40 13.26 -0.52
C ALA A 117 -12.43 13.80 0.54
N GLY A 118 -12.67 15.05 0.94
CA GLY A 118 -11.90 15.70 2.00
C GLY A 118 -10.65 16.37 1.46
N ARG A 119 -9.50 16.08 2.07
CA ARG A 119 -8.25 16.76 1.75
C ARG A 119 -7.48 15.99 0.68
N ILE A 120 -6.88 16.69 -0.27
CA ILE A 120 -5.84 16.13 -1.15
C ILE A 120 -4.49 16.46 -0.50
N TRP A 121 -3.77 15.43 -0.07
CA TRP A 121 -2.55 15.59 0.71
C TRP A 121 -1.30 15.80 -0.13
N LEU A 122 -1.24 15.13 -1.27
CA LEU A 122 -0.07 15.07 -2.13
C LEU A 122 -0.42 15.49 -3.54
N ASP A 123 0.52 16.20 -4.15
CA ASP A 123 0.45 16.74 -5.51
C ASP A 123 1.87 16.81 -6.07
N ASP A 124 2.01 16.68 -7.39
CA ASP A 124 3.28 16.74 -8.12
C ASP A 124 4.29 15.68 -7.64
N VAL A 125 3.80 14.50 -7.27
CA VAL A 125 4.61 13.41 -6.72
C VAL A 125 5.54 12.86 -7.79
N ARG A 126 6.84 12.81 -7.52
CA ARG A 126 7.88 12.33 -8.44
C ARG A 126 8.86 11.44 -7.70
N CYS A 127 8.65 10.13 -7.80
CA CYS A 127 9.55 9.13 -7.23
C CYS A 127 10.69 8.78 -8.20
N GLN A 128 11.85 8.42 -7.64
CA GLN A 128 12.99 7.84 -8.37
C GLN A 128 12.92 6.31 -8.44
N GLY A 129 12.08 5.68 -7.61
CA GLY A 129 11.83 4.24 -7.57
C GLY A 129 12.60 3.49 -6.48
N GLN A 130 13.48 4.17 -5.74
CA GLN A 130 14.27 3.60 -4.64
C GLN A 130 13.68 3.91 -3.25
N GLU A 131 12.74 4.84 -3.18
CA GLU A 131 12.07 5.29 -1.97
C GLU A 131 11.33 4.14 -1.28
N ARG A 132 11.50 4.00 0.04
CA ARG A 132 10.78 2.96 0.78
C ARG A 132 9.31 3.31 0.96
N THR A 133 9.01 4.60 1.07
CA THR A 133 7.67 5.10 1.29
C THR A 133 7.35 6.27 0.36
N LEU A 134 6.07 6.45 0.00
CA LEU A 134 5.63 7.50 -0.91
C LEU A 134 5.93 8.92 -0.39
N ARG A 135 5.95 9.10 0.94
CA ARG A 135 6.33 10.36 1.61
C ARG A 135 7.79 10.77 1.39
N ASP A 136 8.65 9.86 0.94
CA ASP A 136 10.07 10.13 0.69
C ASP A 136 10.31 10.63 -0.75
N CYS A 137 9.30 10.51 -1.62
CA CYS A 137 9.38 11.01 -2.99
C CYS A 137 9.34 12.54 -3.01
N ALA A 138 9.88 13.17 -4.04
CA ALA A 138 9.71 14.60 -4.21
C ALA A 138 8.23 14.92 -4.48
N HIS A 139 7.67 15.87 -3.74
CA HIS A 139 6.28 16.30 -3.90
C HIS A 139 6.11 17.76 -3.42
N ARG A 140 4.98 18.40 -3.71
CA ARG A 140 4.65 19.73 -3.16
C ARG A 140 4.43 19.67 -1.64
N THR A 141 4.44 20.82 -0.98
CA THR A 141 4.11 20.90 0.45
C THR A 141 2.78 20.22 0.76
N TRP A 142 2.70 19.45 1.85
CA TRP A 142 1.49 18.72 2.26
C TRP A 142 0.24 19.59 2.22
N GLY A 143 -0.79 19.12 1.51
CA GLY A 143 -2.08 19.81 1.38
C GLY A 143 -2.08 21.00 0.42
N ARG A 144 -0.98 21.30 -0.27
CA ARG A 144 -0.91 22.33 -1.31
C ARG A 144 -1.03 21.68 -2.69
N HIS A 145 -2.17 21.92 -3.34
CA HIS A 145 -2.51 21.39 -4.65
C HIS A 145 -3.42 22.36 -5.41
N ASP A 146 -3.51 22.21 -6.72
CA ASP A 146 -4.49 22.86 -7.60
C ASP A 146 -5.51 21.87 -8.20
N CYS A 147 -5.45 20.61 -7.77
CA CYS A 147 -6.33 19.54 -8.25
C CYS A 147 -7.70 19.51 -7.57
N THR A 148 -8.63 18.83 -8.23
CA THR A 148 -9.94 18.41 -7.73
C THR A 148 -9.97 16.90 -7.48
N HIS A 149 -10.98 16.37 -6.79
CA HIS A 149 -11.11 14.92 -6.60
C HIS A 149 -11.37 14.11 -7.90
N GLN A 150 -11.58 14.78 -9.03
CA GLN A 150 -11.62 14.10 -10.34
C GLN A 150 -10.23 13.72 -10.86
N GLU A 151 -9.19 14.20 -10.19
CA GLU A 151 -7.76 13.97 -10.46
C GLU A 151 -7.14 13.08 -9.38
N ASP A 152 -7.95 12.43 -8.54
CA ASP A 152 -7.44 11.49 -7.54
C ASP A 152 -6.87 10.22 -8.20
N VAL A 153 -5.65 9.87 -7.82
CA VAL A 153 -4.91 8.73 -8.36
C VAL A 153 -5.55 7.40 -7.99
N GLY A 154 -5.67 6.52 -8.98
CA GLY A 154 -5.89 5.08 -8.80
C GLY A 154 -4.62 4.27 -9.06
N VAL A 155 -4.36 3.29 -8.19
CA VAL A 155 -3.24 2.34 -8.35
C VAL A 155 -3.79 0.92 -8.44
N VAL A 156 -3.24 0.14 -9.37
CA VAL A 156 -3.44 -1.31 -9.42
C VAL A 156 -2.08 -1.97 -9.44
N CYS A 157 -1.76 -2.66 -8.35
CA CYS A 157 -0.58 -3.49 -8.24
C CYS A 157 -0.87 -4.87 -8.81
N GLN A 158 0.05 -5.35 -9.63
CA GLN A 158 0.06 -6.71 -10.15
C GLN A 158 1.38 -7.38 -9.75
N VAL A 159 1.28 -8.67 -9.41
CA VAL A 159 2.45 -9.53 -9.36
C VAL A 159 2.91 -9.70 -10.82
N TRP A 160 4.21 -9.64 -11.06
CA TRP A 160 4.73 -10.11 -12.35
C TRP A 160 4.44 -11.61 -12.44
N ASP A 161 3.33 -11.99 -13.06
CA ASP A 161 3.25 -13.27 -13.76
C ASP A 161 4.02 -13.09 -15.08
N HIS A 162 5.33 -12.89 -14.99
CA HIS A 162 6.17 -13.43 -16.04
C HIS A 162 6.29 -14.92 -15.75
N PRO A 163 5.68 -15.81 -16.57
CA PRO A 163 6.04 -17.21 -16.50
C PRO A 163 7.56 -17.29 -16.63
N PRO A 164 8.25 -18.16 -15.88
CA PRO A 164 9.69 -18.29 -15.99
C PRO A 164 10.03 -18.49 -17.47
N ALA A 165 10.76 -17.55 -18.04
CA ALA A 165 11.38 -17.70 -19.35
C ALA A 165 12.48 -18.76 -19.23
N ALA A 166 12.07 -20.03 -19.08
CA ALA A 166 12.87 -21.24 -19.24
C ALA A 166 11.96 -22.47 -19.00
N MET A 167 11.17 -22.85 -20.02
CA MET A 167 10.94 -24.26 -20.39
C MET A 167 10.05 -24.29 -21.64
N GLY A 168 10.56 -24.90 -22.71
CA GLY A 168 10.07 -24.78 -24.08
C GLY A 168 8.62 -25.21 -24.32
N HIS A 169 8.00 -24.55 -25.30
CA HIS A 169 6.73 -24.97 -25.87
C HIS A 169 6.96 -26.10 -26.88
N PRO A 170 6.30 -27.27 -26.78
CA PRO A 170 6.01 -28.07 -27.94
C PRO A 170 4.64 -27.63 -28.48
N GLY A 171 4.61 -27.05 -29.67
CA GLY A 171 3.38 -26.97 -30.46
C GLY A 171 2.85 -25.58 -30.77
N TRP A 172 3.54 -24.84 -31.65
CA TRP A 172 2.85 -24.10 -32.71
C TRP A 172 3.77 -24.03 -33.95
N PRO A 173 3.26 -24.29 -35.17
CA PRO A 173 4.10 -24.49 -36.34
C PRO A 173 4.81 -23.21 -36.80
N VAL A 174 6.10 -23.33 -37.08
CA VAL A 174 6.92 -22.32 -37.76
C VAL A 174 6.41 -22.21 -39.20
N ARG A 175 5.88 -21.06 -39.60
CA ARG A 175 5.64 -20.78 -41.03
C ARG A 175 6.99 -20.56 -41.69
N ALA A 176 7.40 -21.49 -42.55
CA ALA A 176 8.56 -21.33 -43.41
C ALA A 176 8.26 -20.24 -44.46
N GLY A 177 9.07 -19.18 -44.46
CA GLY A 177 9.11 -18.23 -45.56
C GLY A 177 9.75 -18.87 -46.78
N SER A 178 9.02 -18.92 -47.88
CA SER A 178 9.47 -19.36 -49.20
C SER A 178 10.42 -18.32 -49.81
N ARG A 179 11.63 -18.76 -50.17
CA ARG A 179 12.52 -18.03 -51.07
C ARG A 179 11.97 -18.15 -52.50
N HIS A 180 11.91 -17.03 -53.21
CA HIS A 180 12.06 -16.95 -54.65
C HIS A 180 13.26 -16.06 -54.95
#